data_AF-F0Y0K7-F1
#
_entry.id   AF-F0Y0K7-F1
#
_cell.length_a   1.000
_cell.length_b   1.000
_cell.length_c   1.000
_cell.angle_alpha   90.00
_cell.angle_beta   90.00
_cell.angle_gamma   90.00
#
_symmetry.space_group_name_H-M   'P 1'
#
loop_
_entity.id
_entity.type
_entity.pdbx_description
1 polymer ?
#
loop_
_entity_poly.entity_id
_entity_poly.type
_entity_poly.pdbx_seq_one_letter_code
_entity_poly.pdbx_strand_id
1 'polypeptide(L)'
;MADHEPRRDYAGRRSDDGRFAATASVAGGSESVVIRRDDGSRLSFGDWARLLAADAEFARFFNSLLAASPYDAFYWECPPTSATTLDAVPYEHKTVRSRGFAPASPSDFSEHLREPCAAGAGVAAFPNLGRDAMLVAPCDAGAAPPEDGAPPHRKHPTLREKREARKDRDEAAAARDAAPLEAYGHVANFARLAPDGQRVAFWAKVGAVYEALVKQGRPVWLSTEGSGVPWLHVRMDSRPKYYHTREFKDWKPWSEPTPL
;
A
#
# COMPACT_ATOMS: atom_id res chain seq x y z
N MET A 1 -31.84 0.77 4.59
CA MET A 1 -30.78 1.22 5.52
C MET A 1 -30.26 -0.03 6.19
N ALA A 2 -29.17 -0.60 5.66
CA ALA A 2 -28.55 -1.75 6.30
C ALA A 2 -27.80 -1.25 7.53
N ASP A 3 -28.20 -1.74 8.70
CA ASP A 3 -27.45 -1.60 9.94
C ASP A 3 -26.04 -2.18 9.71
N HIS A 4 -25.08 -1.30 9.53
CA HIS A 4 -23.67 -1.66 9.54
C HIS A 4 -23.32 -1.80 11.02
N GLU A 5 -23.46 -3.01 11.56
CA GLU A 5 -22.82 -3.31 12.84
C GLU A 5 -21.37 -2.82 12.71
N PRO A 6 -20.93 -1.88 13.58
CA PRO A 6 -19.54 -1.47 13.55
C PRO A 6 -18.71 -2.74 13.68
N ARG A 7 -17.73 -2.96 12.80
CA ARG A 7 -16.74 -4.04 12.92
C ARG A 7 -15.99 -3.83 14.24
N ARG A 8 -16.61 -4.28 15.33
CA ARG A 8 -16.17 -4.23 16.71
C ARG A 8 -15.32 -5.47 16.90
N ASP A 9 -14.00 -5.32 16.78
CA ASP A 9 -12.96 -6.09 17.51
C ASP A 9 -11.63 -6.17 16.74
N TYR A 10 -11.02 -5.01 16.46
CA TYR A 10 -9.62 -4.96 16.00
C TYR A 10 -8.63 -4.62 17.12
N ALA A 11 -9.12 -4.32 18.32
CA ALA A 11 -8.26 -3.98 19.45
C ALA A 11 -7.38 -5.20 19.82
N GLY A 12 -6.07 -5.05 19.65
CA GLY A 12 -5.11 -6.08 20.07
C GLY A 12 -4.81 -7.14 19.02
N ARG A 13 -5.05 -6.88 17.73
CA ARG A 13 -4.59 -7.78 16.65
C ARG A 13 -3.09 -7.99 16.75
N ARG A 14 -2.66 -9.25 16.67
CA ARG A 14 -1.25 -9.65 16.70
C ARG A 14 -0.80 -10.18 15.34
N SER A 15 0.50 -10.10 15.08
CA SER A 15 1.12 -10.87 14.00
C SER A 15 1.07 -12.36 14.34
N ASP A 16 1.05 -13.22 13.31
CA ASP A 16 0.96 -14.67 13.48
C ASP A 16 2.17 -15.25 14.22
N ASP A 17 3.33 -14.62 14.07
CA ASP A 17 4.57 -14.94 14.79
C ASP A 17 4.65 -14.34 16.21
N GLY A 18 3.62 -13.59 16.63
CA GLY A 18 3.52 -13.00 17.97
C GLY A 18 4.42 -11.79 18.23
N ARG A 19 5.28 -11.38 17.28
CA ARG A 19 6.26 -10.29 17.48
C ARG A 19 5.64 -8.89 17.54
N PHE A 20 4.44 -8.72 16.99
CA PHE A 20 3.81 -7.41 16.87
C PHE A 20 2.36 -7.44 17.34
N ALA A 21 1.91 -6.32 17.90
CA ALA A 21 0.53 -6.08 18.28
C ALA A 21 0.09 -4.67 17.87
N ALA A 22 -1.15 -4.53 17.42
CA ALA A 22 -1.74 -3.24 17.07
C ALA A 22 -2.95 -2.92 17.95
N THR A 23 -3.08 -1.64 18.28
CA THR A 23 -4.26 -1.07 18.93
C THR A 23 -4.85 0.00 18.02
N ALA A 24 -6.17 0.01 17.88
CA ALA A 24 -6.90 0.98 17.10
C ALA A 24 -7.95 1.71 17.95
N SER A 25 -8.16 3.00 17.69
CA SER A 25 -9.25 3.79 18.26
C SER A 25 -9.96 4.60 17.19
N VAL A 26 -11.29 4.64 17.23
CA VAL A 26 -12.11 5.32 16.23
C VAL A 26 -12.72 6.57 16.82
N ALA A 27 -12.47 7.72 16.20
CA ALA A 27 -13.04 9.01 16.59
C ALA A 27 -13.16 9.95 15.38
N GLY A 28 -14.24 10.72 15.31
CA GLY A 28 -14.40 11.79 14.31
C GLY A 28 -14.31 11.31 12.85
N GLY A 29 -14.74 10.09 12.54
CA GLY A 29 -14.66 9.52 11.19
C GLY A 29 -13.25 9.09 10.75
N SER A 30 -12.32 9.01 11.70
CA SER A 30 -10.98 8.44 11.49
C SER A 30 -10.71 7.33 12.50
N GLU A 31 -9.87 6.39 12.13
CA GLU A 31 -9.31 5.37 13.02
C GLU A 31 -7.82 5.68 13.19
N SER A 32 -7.32 5.71 14.43
CA SER A 32 -5.90 5.87 14.74
C SER A 32 -5.30 4.54 15.16
N VAL A 33 -4.18 4.16 14.56
CA VAL A 33 -3.53 2.86 14.76
C VAL A 33 -2.11 3.05 15.26
N VAL A 34 -1.77 2.30 16.31
CA VAL A 34 -0.43 2.23 16.89
C VAL A 34 0.03 0.78 16.92
N ILE A 35 1.28 0.55 16.52
CA ILE A 35 1.93 -0.77 16.51
C ILE A 35 3.00 -0.83 17.60
N ARG A 36 3.04 -1.95 18.32
CA ARG A 36 4.03 -2.26 19.34
C ARG A 36 4.70 -3.60 19.05
N ARG A 37 5.93 -3.75 19.52
CA ARG A 37 6.60 -5.05 19.64
C ARG A 37 6.01 -5.86 20.78
N ASP A 38 6.38 -7.12 20.87
CA ASP A 38 6.04 -8.06 21.95
C ASP A 38 6.45 -7.55 23.33
N ASP A 39 7.58 -6.85 23.44
CA ASP A 39 8.05 -6.16 24.65
C ASP A 39 7.22 -4.92 25.05
N GLY A 40 6.22 -4.54 24.24
CA GLY A 40 5.34 -3.39 24.45
C GLY A 40 5.89 -2.05 23.94
N SER A 41 7.14 -2.00 23.45
CA SER A 41 7.72 -0.80 22.85
C SER A 41 7.01 -0.41 21.54
N ARG A 42 6.84 0.90 21.29
CA ARG A 42 6.34 1.39 20.00
C ARG A 42 7.45 1.29 18.96
N LEU A 43 7.08 0.96 17.72
CA LEU A 43 7.98 1.12 16.58
C LEU A 43 8.25 2.61 16.33
N SER A 44 9.45 2.98 15.88
CA SER A 44 9.67 4.27 15.21
C SER A 44 9.23 4.22 13.74
N PHE A 45 9.18 5.37 13.05
CA PHE A 45 8.96 5.39 11.60
C PHE A 45 10.07 4.66 10.83
N GLY A 46 11.31 4.76 11.28
CA GLY A 46 12.44 4.05 10.71
C GLY A 46 12.30 2.53 10.88
N ASP A 47 11.90 2.07 12.07
CA ASP A 47 11.64 0.65 12.30
C ASP A 47 10.52 0.14 11.42
N TRP A 48 9.41 0.87 11.34
CA TRP A 48 8.29 0.54 10.48
C TRP A 48 8.73 0.43 9.01
N ALA A 49 9.48 1.40 8.49
CA ALA A 49 9.92 1.40 7.10
C ALA A 49 10.87 0.23 6.78
N ARG A 50 11.84 -0.03 7.66
CA ARG A 50 12.80 -1.14 7.51
C ARG A 50 12.12 -2.50 7.63
N LEU A 51 11.17 -2.65 8.56
CA LEU A 51 10.39 -3.88 8.71
C LEU A 51 9.51 -4.11 7.47
N LEU A 52 8.81 -3.10 6.94
CA LEU A 52 8.09 -3.27 5.68
C LEU A 52 9.01 -3.73 4.55
N ALA A 53 10.20 -3.15 4.44
CA ALA A 53 11.16 -3.44 3.37
C ALA A 53 11.78 -4.84 3.43
N ALA A 54 11.98 -5.40 4.63
CA ALA A 54 12.80 -6.60 4.83
C ALA A 54 12.07 -7.78 5.49
N ASP A 55 10.87 -7.57 6.04
CA ASP A 55 10.16 -8.56 6.84
C ASP A 55 8.76 -8.82 6.26
N ALA A 56 8.64 -9.94 5.52
CA ALA A 56 7.40 -10.32 4.86
C ALA A 56 6.25 -10.56 5.86
N GLU A 57 6.54 -11.12 7.04
CA GLU A 57 5.52 -11.34 8.07
C GLU A 57 5.01 -10.01 8.62
N PHE A 58 5.91 -9.05 8.85
CA PHE A 58 5.49 -7.70 9.24
C PHE A 58 4.66 -7.02 8.14
N ALA A 59 5.04 -7.16 6.87
CA ALA A 59 4.27 -6.60 5.76
C ALA A 59 2.86 -7.21 5.68
N ARG A 60 2.70 -8.52 5.88
CA ARG A 60 1.39 -9.19 5.96
C ARG A 60 0.58 -8.69 7.14
N PHE A 61 1.20 -8.65 8.32
CA PHE A 61 0.58 -8.12 9.53
C PHE A 61 0.09 -6.69 9.32
N PHE A 62 0.95 -5.80 8.81
CA PHE A 62 0.61 -4.41 8.51
C PHE A 62 -0.56 -4.30 7.53
N ASN A 63 -0.51 -5.05 6.42
CA ASN A 63 -1.60 -5.09 5.46
C ASN A 63 -2.92 -5.58 6.09
N SER A 64 -2.84 -6.56 6.99
CA SER A 64 -4.02 -7.06 7.71
C SER A 64 -4.68 -5.98 8.57
N LEU A 65 -3.92 -5.01 9.10
CA LEU A 65 -4.46 -3.85 9.84
C LEU A 65 -5.31 -2.97 8.93
N LEU A 66 -4.84 -2.72 7.71
CA LEU A 66 -5.57 -1.91 6.72
C LEU A 66 -6.82 -2.64 6.21
N ALA A 67 -6.71 -3.94 5.93
CA ALA A 67 -7.85 -4.77 5.55
C ALA A 67 -8.94 -4.77 6.64
N ALA A 68 -8.50 -4.71 7.89
CA ALA A 68 -9.27 -4.59 9.10
C ALA A 68 -9.82 -3.17 9.38
N SER A 69 -9.54 -2.12 8.60
CA SER A 69 -10.21 -0.84 8.87
C SER A 69 -11.75 -0.99 8.83
N PRO A 70 -12.50 -0.32 9.72
CA PRO A 70 -13.97 -0.38 9.73
C PRO A 70 -14.62 0.32 8.53
N TYR A 71 -13.84 1.03 7.70
CA TYR A 71 -14.34 1.75 6.54
C TYR A 71 -14.23 0.93 5.26
N ASP A 72 -15.29 0.88 4.47
CA ASP A 72 -15.27 0.22 3.15
C ASP A 72 -14.22 0.86 2.23
N ALA A 73 -14.10 2.20 2.28
CA ALA A 73 -13.07 2.96 1.59
C ALA A 73 -12.50 4.04 2.52
N PHE A 74 -11.18 4.24 2.47
CA PHE A 74 -10.47 5.18 3.32
C PHE A 74 -9.18 5.69 2.67
N TYR A 75 -8.73 6.85 3.15
CA TYR A 75 -7.35 7.31 2.98
C TYR A 75 -6.51 6.76 4.12
N TRP A 76 -5.28 6.33 3.82
CA TRP A 76 -4.27 6.06 4.84
C TRP A 76 -3.32 7.25 4.91
N GLU A 77 -3.04 7.74 6.12
CA GLU A 77 -2.20 8.91 6.36
C GLU A 77 -1.29 8.69 7.55
N CYS A 78 -0.03 9.13 7.44
CA CYS A 78 0.91 9.20 8.55
C CYS A 78 1.25 10.67 8.87
N PRO A 79 1.61 11.01 10.13
CA PRO A 79 2.34 12.24 10.39
C PRO A 79 3.60 12.26 9.51
N PRO A 80 4.09 13.43 9.10
CA PRO A 80 5.22 13.45 8.21
C PRO A 80 6.49 13.11 8.99
N THR A 81 7.63 13.01 8.33
CA THR A 81 8.87 12.58 9.00
C THR A 81 10.08 13.16 8.29
N SER A 82 11.06 13.62 9.05
CA SER A 82 12.36 14.09 8.57
C SER A 82 13.47 13.12 9.01
N ALA A 83 14.68 13.33 8.49
CA ALA A 83 15.86 12.57 8.93
C ALA A 83 16.06 12.58 10.46
N THR A 84 15.67 13.66 11.16
CA THR A 84 15.82 13.77 12.61
C THR A 84 14.69 13.10 13.39
N THR A 85 13.50 12.94 12.80
CA THR A 85 12.36 12.32 13.47
C THR A 85 12.17 10.85 13.11
N LEU A 86 12.84 10.36 12.05
CA LEU A 86 12.68 9.01 11.51
C LEU A 86 12.82 7.91 12.57
N ASP A 87 13.89 7.96 13.34
CA ASP A 87 14.16 6.98 14.40
C ASP A 87 13.77 7.49 15.81
N ALA A 88 13.32 8.74 15.92
CA ALA A 88 13.03 9.40 17.21
C ALA A 88 11.54 9.47 17.54
N VAL A 89 10.66 9.49 16.54
CA VAL A 89 9.21 9.61 16.74
C VAL A 89 8.54 8.25 16.55
N PRO A 90 7.64 7.84 17.48
CA PRO A 90 6.89 6.62 17.32
C PRO A 90 6.00 6.62 16.07
N TYR A 91 5.96 5.48 15.39
CA TYR A 91 5.04 5.22 14.29
C TYR A 91 3.59 5.25 14.76
N GLU A 92 2.76 5.88 13.94
CA GLU A 92 1.31 5.79 13.95
C GLU A 92 0.77 6.13 12.57
N HIS A 93 -0.45 5.69 12.29
CA HIS A 93 -1.18 6.15 11.12
C HIS A 93 -2.64 6.35 11.46
N LYS A 94 -3.35 7.05 10.57
CA LYS A 94 -4.80 7.09 10.55
C LYS A 94 -5.36 6.48 9.28
N THR A 95 -6.49 5.78 9.40
CA THR A 95 -7.40 5.56 8.28
C THR A 95 -8.55 6.56 8.37
N VAL A 96 -8.76 7.35 7.34
CA VAL A 96 -9.79 8.41 7.30
C VAL A 96 -10.88 7.98 6.32
N ARG A 97 -12.13 7.90 6.79
CA ARG A 97 -13.25 7.44 5.96
C ARG A 97 -13.38 8.30 4.69
N SER A 98 -13.44 7.64 3.53
CA SER A 98 -13.78 8.31 2.27
C SER A 98 -15.23 8.03 1.87
N ARG A 99 -15.74 8.78 0.89
CA ARG A 99 -17.07 8.53 0.29
C ARG A 99 -17.04 7.45 -0.80
N GLY A 100 -15.91 6.79 -0.98
CA GLY A 100 -15.62 5.92 -2.13
C GLY A 100 -14.67 6.58 -3.14
N PHE A 101 -14.22 5.79 -4.09
CA PHE A 101 -13.34 6.19 -5.20
C PHE A 101 -14.00 5.80 -6.52
N ALA A 102 -13.60 6.45 -7.61
CA ALA A 102 -13.99 5.99 -8.94
C ALA A 102 -13.41 4.58 -9.21
N PRO A 103 -14.01 3.80 -10.12
CA PRO A 103 -13.47 2.50 -10.53
C PRO A 103 -12.04 2.63 -11.09
N ALA A 104 -11.23 1.59 -10.88
CA ALA A 104 -9.86 1.60 -11.36
C ALA A 104 -9.78 1.62 -12.89
N SER A 105 -8.86 2.43 -13.42
CA SER A 105 -8.60 2.51 -14.86
C SER A 105 -7.21 1.94 -15.18
N PRO A 106 -7.11 0.86 -15.98
CA PRO A 106 -5.81 0.30 -16.40
C PRO A 106 -4.91 1.26 -17.18
N SER A 107 -5.46 2.35 -17.72
CA SER A 107 -4.66 3.39 -18.37
C SER A 107 -3.86 4.22 -17.38
N ASP A 108 -4.32 4.33 -16.13
CA ASP A 108 -3.71 5.16 -15.10
C ASP A 108 -2.32 4.62 -14.74
N PHE A 109 -1.32 5.50 -14.83
CA PHE A 109 0.09 5.17 -14.63
C PHE A 109 0.65 4.07 -15.56
N SER A 110 -0.08 3.66 -16.60
CA SER A 110 0.35 2.57 -17.50
C SER A 110 1.74 2.81 -18.11
N GLU A 111 2.10 4.07 -18.37
CA GLU A 111 3.44 4.46 -18.85
C GLU A 111 4.56 4.18 -17.85
N HIS A 112 4.28 4.23 -16.55
CA HIS A 112 5.23 3.97 -15.47
C HIS A 112 5.21 2.50 -15.01
N LEU A 113 4.07 1.82 -15.19
CA LEU A 113 3.86 0.46 -14.74
C LEU A 113 4.33 -0.57 -15.78
N ARG A 114 4.15 -0.31 -17.08
CA ARG A 114 4.39 -1.31 -18.15
C ARG A 114 5.73 -2.05 -18.03
N GLU A 115 6.84 -1.33 -17.92
CA GLU A 115 8.17 -1.96 -17.86
C GLU A 115 8.43 -2.68 -16.53
N PRO A 116 8.25 -2.06 -15.35
CA PRO A 116 8.38 -2.77 -14.06
C PRO A 116 7.49 -4.00 -13.95
N CYS A 117 6.25 -3.94 -14.44
CA CYS A 117 5.32 -5.05 -14.38
C CYS A 117 5.74 -6.19 -15.31
N ALA A 118 6.15 -5.88 -16.55
CA ALA A 118 6.68 -6.87 -17.48
C ALA A 118 7.98 -7.54 -16.96
N ALA A 119 8.77 -6.83 -16.17
CA ALA A 119 9.95 -7.37 -15.50
C ALA A 119 9.64 -8.19 -14.25
N GLY A 120 8.35 -8.36 -13.88
CA GLY A 120 7.91 -9.13 -12.72
C GLY A 120 8.08 -8.41 -11.38
N ALA A 121 8.31 -7.09 -11.36
CA ALA A 121 8.48 -6.35 -10.12
C ALA A 121 7.18 -6.23 -9.30
N GLY A 122 6.01 -6.29 -9.97
CA GLY A 122 4.68 -6.21 -9.32
C GLY A 122 4.31 -4.85 -8.73
N VAL A 123 5.25 -3.89 -8.70
CA VAL A 123 5.12 -2.53 -8.17
C VAL A 123 6.15 -1.60 -8.83
N ALA A 124 5.80 -0.34 -9.02
CA ALA A 124 6.71 0.70 -9.50
C ALA A 124 6.80 1.88 -8.52
N ALA A 125 7.93 2.60 -8.57
CA ALA A 125 8.10 3.88 -7.92
C ALA A 125 8.54 4.93 -8.96
N PHE A 126 7.85 6.07 -9.00
CA PHE A 126 8.06 7.10 -10.03
C PHE A 126 7.62 8.48 -9.53
N PRO A 127 8.22 9.58 -10.03
CA PRO A 127 7.77 10.92 -9.67
C PRO A 127 6.38 11.22 -10.26
N ASN A 128 5.57 12.03 -9.57
CA ASN A 128 4.33 12.56 -10.15
C ASN A 128 4.64 13.52 -11.33
N LEU A 129 3.62 13.91 -12.10
CA LEU A 129 3.76 14.82 -13.26
C LEU A 129 4.51 16.12 -12.93
N GLY A 130 4.24 16.71 -11.77
CA GLY A 130 4.91 17.92 -11.28
C GLY A 130 6.29 17.69 -10.66
N ARG A 131 6.74 16.43 -10.54
CA ARG A 131 8.00 15.98 -9.93
C ARG A 131 8.24 16.51 -8.52
N ASP A 132 7.17 16.75 -7.78
CA ASP A 132 7.20 17.29 -6.42
C ASP A 132 6.72 16.29 -5.35
N ALA A 133 6.40 15.07 -5.80
CA ALA A 133 6.13 13.87 -4.99
C ALA A 133 6.72 12.63 -5.67
N MET A 134 7.14 11.66 -4.86
CA MET A 134 7.38 10.29 -5.33
C MET A 134 6.12 9.46 -5.09
N LEU A 135 5.71 8.68 -6.09
CA LEU A 135 4.57 7.78 -6.02
C LEU A 135 5.06 6.33 -6.01
N VAL A 136 4.38 5.46 -5.27
CA VAL A 136 4.54 4.00 -5.34
C VAL A 136 3.19 3.37 -5.66
N ALA A 137 3.08 2.64 -6.77
CA ALA A 137 1.83 2.07 -7.26
C ALA A 137 2.00 0.59 -7.66
N PRO A 138 1.02 -0.29 -7.37
CA PRO A 138 1.07 -1.69 -7.75
C PRO A 138 0.79 -1.87 -9.25
N CYS A 139 1.29 -2.97 -9.80
CA CYS A 139 0.90 -3.48 -11.12
C CYS A 139 -0.50 -4.10 -11.06
N ASP A 140 -1.18 -4.23 -12.20
CA ASP A 140 -2.26 -5.22 -12.32
C ASP A 140 -1.66 -6.61 -12.51
N ALA A 141 -1.98 -7.54 -11.62
CA ALA A 141 -1.57 -8.93 -11.77
C ALA A 141 -2.48 -9.72 -12.73
N GLY A 142 -3.35 -9.04 -13.51
CA GLY A 142 -4.45 -9.68 -14.24
C GLY A 142 -4.79 -9.13 -15.63
N ALA A 143 -4.09 -8.13 -16.16
CA ALA A 143 -4.28 -7.75 -17.56
C ALA A 143 -3.37 -8.60 -18.45
N ALA A 144 -3.92 -9.70 -18.98
CA ALA A 144 -3.31 -10.32 -20.15
C ALA A 144 -3.16 -9.25 -21.25
N PRO A 145 -2.02 -9.16 -21.96
CA PRO A 145 -1.94 -8.33 -23.15
C PRO A 145 -3.00 -8.82 -24.17
N PRO A 146 -3.62 -7.94 -24.97
CA PRO A 146 -4.61 -8.36 -25.95
C PRO A 146 -3.98 -9.34 -26.95
N GLU A 147 -4.56 -10.55 -27.06
CA GLU A 147 -4.09 -11.56 -28.01
C GLU A 147 -4.60 -11.27 -29.43
N ASP A 148 -3.68 -11.15 -30.38
CA ASP A 148 -3.98 -11.13 -31.81
C ASP A 148 -4.10 -12.57 -32.36
N GLY A 149 -5.33 -12.97 -32.71
CA GLY A 149 -5.67 -13.90 -33.82
C GLY A 149 -5.20 -15.37 -33.74
N ALA A 150 -6.11 -16.28 -33.37
CA ALA A 150 -5.90 -17.73 -33.45
C ALA A 150 -6.21 -18.34 -34.85
N PRO A 151 -5.40 -19.30 -35.35
CA PRO A 151 -5.81 -20.20 -36.44
C PRO A 151 -5.99 -21.68 -35.98
N PRO A 152 -6.71 -22.53 -36.76
CA PRO A 152 -7.18 -23.83 -36.29
C PRO A 152 -6.33 -25.06 -36.69
N HIS A 153 -6.44 -26.07 -35.81
CA HIS A 153 -6.25 -27.55 -35.91
C HIS A 153 -4.86 -28.22 -36.04
N ARG A 154 -4.75 -29.32 -35.26
CA ARG A 154 -3.57 -30.02 -34.72
C ARG A 154 -2.92 -31.08 -35.62
N LYS A 155 -1.61 -31.30 -35.41
CA LYS A 155 -0.95 -32.62 -35.19
C LYS A 155 0.03 -32.51 -34.01
N HIS A 156 0.52 -33.64 -33.49
CA HIS A 156 1.24 -33.80 -32.21
C HIS A 156 2.24 -32.69 -31.81
N PRO A 157 2.35 -32.38 -30.49
CA PRO A 157 3.04 -31.19 -30.00
C PRO A 157 4.57 -31.29 -30.16
N THR A 158 5.11 -30.38 -30.98
CA THR A 158 6.51 -30.02 -31.13
C THR A 158 7.11 -29.48 -29.82
N LEU A 159 8.44 -29.37 -29.76
CA LEU A 159 9.14 -28.73 -28.62
C LEU A 159 8.69 -27.29 -28.37
N ARG A 160 8.30 -26.57 -29.42
CA ARG A 160 7.71 -25.23 -29.32
C ARG A 160 6.34 -25.28 -28.64
N GLU A 161 5.47 -26.19 -29.07
CA GLU A 161 4.15 -26.40 -28.45
C GLU A 161 4.24 -26.89 -27.00
N LYS A 162 5.31 -27.61 -26.62
CA LYS A 162 5.59 -27.94 -25.22
C LYS A 162 6.05 -26.74 -24.39
N ARG A 163 6.78 -25.78 -24.99
CA ARG A 163 7.16 -24.50 -24.35
C ARG A 163 5.95 -23.57 -24.24
N GLU A 164 5.13 -23.50 -25.26
CA GLU A 164 3.83 -22.81 -25.24
C GLU A 164 2.90 -23.44 -24.19
N ALA A 165 2.72 -24.77 -24.14
CA ALA A 165 1.94 -25.41 -23.07
C ALA A 165 2.55 -25.33 -21.66
N ARG A 166 3.82 -24.90 -21.53
CA ARG A 166 4.43 -24.54 -20.24
C ARG A 166 4.11 -23.08 -19.93
N LYS A 167 4.22 -22.20 -20.93
CA LYS A 167 3.78 -20.80 -20.88
C LYS A 167 2.29 -20.71 -20.53
N ASP A 168 1.39 -21.44 -21.20
CA ASP A 168 -0.05 -21.48 -20.90
C ASP A 168 -0.35 -21.98 -19.48
N ARG A 169 0.50 -22.87 -18.94
CA ARG A 169 0.38 -23.36 -17.56
C ARG A 169 0.88 -22.34 -16.55
N ASP A 170 1.98 -21.67 -16.85
CA ASP A 170 2.55 -20.60 -16.06
C ASP A 170 1.61 -19.38 -16.10
N GLU A 171 0.95 -19.09 -17.23
CA GLU A 171 -0.09 -18.08 -17.42
C GLU A 171 -1.40 -18.47 -16.75
N ALA A 172 -1.83 -19.74 -16.81
CA ALA A 172 -3.00 -20.22 -16.06
C ALA A 172 -2.74 -20.26 -14.53
N ALA A 173 -1.49 -20.47 -14.11
CA ALA A 173 -1.08 -20.34 -12.71
C ALA A 173 -1.03 -18.87 -12.27
N ALA A 174 -0.55 -17.96 -13.13
CA ALA A 174 -0.60 -16.53 -12.90
C ALA A 174 -2.05 -15.99 -12.86
N ALA A 175 -2.92 -16.48 -13.75
CA ALA A 175 -4.35 -16.16 -13.76
C ALA A 175 -5.11 -16.68 -12.53
N ARG A 176 -4.60 -17.73 -11.87
CA ARG A 176 -5.13 -18.23 -10.59
C ARG A 176 -4.75 -17.37 -9.40
N ASP A 177 -3.73 -16.54 -9.54
CA ASP A 177 -3.25 -15.58 -8.54
C ASP A 177 -3.55 -14.13 -8.97
N ALA A 178 -4.36 -13.93 -10.02
CA ALA A 178 -4.75 -12.61 -10.50
C ALA A 178 -5.88 -12.04 -9.65
N ALA A 179 -5.65 -10.86 -9.07
CA ALA A 179 -6.71 -10.13 -8.36
C ALA A 179 -7.64 -9.41 -9.34
N PRO A 180 -8.91 -9.19 -8.96
CA PRO A 180 -9.84 -8.47 -9.81
C PRO A 180 -9.45 -6.98 -9.88
N LEU A 181 -9.83 -6.29 -10.95
CA LEU A 181 -9.38 -4.91 -11.23
C LEU A 181 -9.71 -3.94 -10.08
N GLU A 182 -10.80 -4.17 -9.34
CA GLU A 182 -11.21 -3.32 -8.22
C GLU A 182 -10.20 -3.33 -7.07
N ALA A 183 -9.34 -4.37 -6.99
CA ALA A 183 -8.24 -4.43 -6.02
C ALA A 183 -7.29 -3.24 -6.15
N TYR A 184 -7.16 -2.68 -7.36
CA TYR A 184 -6.17 -1.64 -7.65
C TYR A 184 -6.71 -0.22 -7.54
N GLY A 185 -7.99 -0.01 -7.23
CA GLY A 185 -8.56 1.35 -7.18
C GLY A 185 -8.11 2.19 -5.98
N HIS A 186 -7.94 1.55 -4.80
CA HIS A 186 -7.54 2.22 -3.57
C HIS A 186 -7.03 1.23 -2.52
N VAL A 187 -6.41 1.76 -1.46
CA VAL A 187 -5.69 0.96 -0.45
C VAL A 187 -6.60 -0.05 0.28
N ALA A 188 -7.84 0.32 0.57
CA ALA A 188 -8.78 -0.58 1.24
C ALA A 188 -9.10 -1.84 0.41
N ASN A 189 -9.30 -1.69 -0.91
CA ASN A 189 -9.52 -2.83 -1.80
C ASN A 189 -8.25 -3.63 -1.98
N PHE A 190 -7.12 -2.96 -2.20
CA PHE A 190 -5.83 -3.64 -2.34
C PHE A 190 -5.51 -4.52 -1.13
N ALA A 191 -5.69 -3.97 0.07
CA ALA A 191 -5.45 -4.70 1.31
C ALA A 191 -6.34 -5.94 1.48
N ARG A 192 -7.55 -5.94 0.88
CA ARG A 192 -8.54 -7.02 1.02
C ARG A 192 -8.52 -8.02 -0.15
N LEU A 193 -8.20 -7.56 -1.36
CA LEU A 193 -8.41 -8.30 -2.61
C LEU A 193 -7.13 -8.66 -3.35
N ALA A 194 -6.04 -7.89 -3.20
CA ALA A 194 -4.79 -8.18 -3.92
C ALA A 194 -4.15 -9.51 -3.48
N PRO A 195 -3.30 -10.17 -4.27
CA PRO A 195 -2.63 -11.39 -3.85
C PRO A 195 -1.62 -11.12 -2.73
N ASP A 196 -1.36 -12.11 -1.86
CA ASP A 196 -0.46 -11.95 -0.71
C ASP A 196 0.94 -11.47 -1.10
N GLY A 197 1.56 -12.16 -2.06
CA GLY A 197 2.89 -11.79 -2.55
C GLY A 197 2.96 -10.38 -3.11
N GLN A 198 1.87 -9.91 -3.75
CA GLN A 198 1.79 -8.55 -4.27
C GLN A 198 1.68 -7.52 -3.15
N ARG A 199 0.90 -7.79 -2.11
CA ARG A 199 0.80 -6.90 -0.94
C ARG A 199 2.14 -6.75 -0.24
N VAL A 200 2.86 -7.87 -0.05
CA VAL A 200 4.20 -7.86 0.54
C VAL A 200 5.18 -7.06 -0.32
N ALA A 201 5.23 -7.32 -1.64
CA ALA A 201 6.12 -6.60 -2.54
C ALA A 201 5.82 -5.09 -2.60
N PHE A 202 4.53 -4.72 -2.63
CA PHE A 202 4.09 -3.33 -2.60
C PHE A 202 4.58 -2.61 -1.34
N TRP A 203 4.31 -3.17 -0.16
CA TRP A 203 4.73 -2.56 1.09
C TRP A 203 6.25 -2.54 1.27
N ALA A 204 6.95 -3.56 0.78
CA ALA A 204 8.42 -3.57 0.79
C ALA A 204 9.00 -2.41 -0.04
N LYS A 205 8.42 -2.15 -1.22
CA LYS A 205 8.80 -0.99 -2.04
C LYS A 205 8.48 0.33 -1.35
N VAL A 206 7.31 0.45 -0.70
CA VAL A 206 6.92 1.64 0.07
C VAL A 206 7.94 1.91 1.18
N GLY A 207 8.28 0.92 2.01
CA GLY A 207 9.24 1.07 3.10
C GLY A 207 10.61 1.52 2.61
N ALA A 208 11.15 0.86 1.57
CA ALA A 208 12.45 1.18 1.01
C ALA A 208 12.52 2.59 0.41
N VAL A 209 11.51 2.98 -0.39
CA VAL A 209 11.47 4.30 -1.03
C VAL A 209 11.28 5.40 0.02
N TYR A 210 10.42 5.17 1.00
CA TYR A 210 10.16 6.12 2.08
C TYR A 210 11.43 6.40 2.91
N GLU A 211 12.10 5.35 3.39
CA GLU A 211 13.32 5.52 4.19
C GLU A 211 14.40 6.28 3.40
N ALA A 212 14.57 5.93 2.11
CA ALA A 212 15.52 6.61 1.24
C ALA A 212 15.21 8.10 1.06
N LEU A 213 13.93 8.47 0.88
CA LEU A 213 13.52 9.86 0.71
C LEU A 213 13.66 10.68 1.99
N VAL A 214 13.25 10.15 3.14
CA VAL A 214 13.36 10.85 4.42
C VAL A 214 14.82 11.17 4.75
N LYS A 215 15.73 10.24 4.44
CA LYS A 215 17.18 10.42 4.62
C LYS A 215 17.80 11.49 3.70
N GLN A 216 17.12 11.95 2.66
CA GLN A 216 17.59 13.05 1.79
C GLN A 216 17.39 14.44 2.42
N GLY A 217 16.81 14.54 3.62
CA GLY A 217 16.86 15.74 4.45
C GLY A 217 15.64 16.65 4.37
N ARG A 218 14.66 16.38 3.51
CA ARG A 218 13.36 17.07 3.53
C ARG A 218 12.31 16.24 4.25
N PRO A 219 11.39 16.85 5.03
CA PRO A 219 10.28 16.12 5.59
C PRO A 219 9.39 15.50 4.49
N VAL A 220 8.95 14.28 4.71
CA VAL A 220 8.09 13.51 3.80
C VAL A 220 6.72 13.33 4.45
N TRP A 221 5.68 13.74 3.73
CA TRP A 221 4.28 13.44 4.00
C TRP A 221 3.88 12.20 3.23
N LEU A 222 3.28 11.24 3.93
CA LEU A 222 2.97 9.91 3.43
C LEU A 222 1.47 9.64 3.52
N SER A 223 0.81 9.49 2.36
CA SER A 223 -0.62 9.18 2.28
C SER A 223 -1.01 8.33 1.07
N THR A 224 -2.24 7.85 1.03
CA THR A 224 -2.85 7.22 -0.17
C THR A 224 -3.98 8.07 -0.75
N GLU A 225 -3.92 9.39 -0.61
CA GLU A 225 -4.89 10.23 -1.31
C GLU A 225 -4.69 10.06 -2.82
N GLY A 226 -5.77 9.83 -3.56
CA GLY A 226 -5.73 9.58 -4.99
C GLY A 226 -7.07 9.79 -5.66
N SER A 227 -7.95 10.62 -5.09
CA SER A 227 -9.32 10.79 -5.61
C SER A 227 -9.38 11.31 -7.04
N GLY A 228 -8.30 11.94 -7.54
CA GLY A 228 -8.18 12.40 -8.92
C GLY A 228 -7.65 11.35 -9.91
N VAL A 229 -7.04 10.26 -9.44
CA VAL A 229 -6.52 9.16 -10.29
C VAL A 229 -6.86 7.83 -9.60
N PRO A 230 -7.90 7.11 -10.04
CA PRO A 230 -8.43 5.93 -9.36
C PRO A 230 -7.55 4.68 -9.50
N TRP A 231 -6.25 4.82 -9.31
CA TRP A 231 -5.32 3.72 -9.16
C TRP A 231 -4.54 3.92 -7.86
N LEU A 232 -4.41 2.87 -7.05
CA LEU A 232 -3.72 2.93 -5.77
C LEU A 232 -2.31 3.47 -5.99
N HIS A 233 -2.01 4.57 -5.31
CA HIS A 233 -0.66 5.06 -5.18
C HIS A 233 -0.44 5.57 -3.76
N VAL A 234 0.68 5.18 -3.16
CA VAL A 234 1.21 5.84 -1.97
C VAL A 234 1.96 7.07 -2.46
N ARG A 235 1.61 8.23 -1.90
CA ARG A 235 2.22 9.52 -2.15
C ARG A 235 3.23 9.82 -1.07
N MET A 236 4.43 10.20 -1.50
CA MET A 236 5.51 10.71 -0.65
C MET A 236 5.80 12.15 -1.08
N ASP A 237 5.03 13.07 -0.50
CA ASP A 237 5.02 14.48 -0.84
C ASP A 237 5.99 15.28 0.06
N SER A 238 6.53 16.38 -0.46
CA SER A 238 7.38 17.30 0.32
C SER A 238 6.60 18.38 1.10
N ARG A 239 5.27 18.31 1.09
CA ARG A 239 4.32 19.18 1.81
C ARG A 239 2.99 18.43 2.01
N PRO A 240 2.14 18.81 2.99
CA PRO A 240 0.88 18.12 3.31
C PRO A 240 -0.24 18.35 2.29
N LYS A 241 0.01 18.07 1.01
CA LYS A 241 -1.07 18.13 0.01
C LYS A 241 -2.06 17.01 0.28
N TYR A 242 -3.35 17.34 0.17
CA TYR A 242 -4.44 16.37 0.18
C TYR A 242 -4.68 15.60 1.49
N TYR A 243 -3.99 15.94 2.58
CA TYR A 243 -4.28 15.34 3.87
C TYR A 243 -5.69 15.69 4.37
N HIS A 244 -6.38 14.74 4.96
CA HIS A 244 -7.67 14.93 5.62
C HIS A 244 -7.50 15.10 7.13
N THR A 245 -6.43 14.54 7.70
CA THR A 245 -6.05 14.71 9.10
C THR A 245 -5.44 16.08 9.35
N ARG A 246 -6.15 16.96 10.06
CA ARG A 246 -5.67 18.32 10.35
C ARG A 246 -4.40 18.33 11.19
N GLU A 247 -4.29 17.42 12.17
CA GLU A 247 -3.11 17.36 13.05
C GLU A 247 -1.81 17.09 12.26
N PHE A 248 -1.90 16.29 11.20
CA PHE A 248 -0.74 15.98 10.34
C PHE A 248 -0.41 17.09 9.33
N LYS A 249 -1.39 17.94 8.99
CA LYS A 249 -1.19 19.15 8.16
C LYS A 249 -0.45 20.24 8.92
N ASP A 250 -0.88 20.48 10.16
CA ASP A 250 -0.38 21.58 10.99
C ASP A 250 0.88 21.19 11.78
N TRP A 251 1.49 20.02 11.48
CA TRP A 251 2.60 19.48 12.28
C TRP A 251 3.82 20.39 12.28
N LYS A 252 4.21 20.80 13.49
CA LYS A 252 5.45 21.51 13.77
C LYS A 252 6.35 20.57 14.57
N PRO A 253 7.53 20.16 14.06
CA PRO A 253 8.42 19.24 14.77
C PRO A 253 9.07 19.84 16.03
N TRP A 254 8.83 21.13 16.32
CA TRP A 254 9.37 21.87 17.47
C TRP A 254 8.29 22.78 18.09
N SER A 255 7.23 22.22 18.66
CA SER A 255 6.58 22.94 19.77
C SER A 255 7.39 22.64 21.02
N GLU A 256 8.05 23.65 21.58
CA GLU A 256 8.75 23.56 22.86
C GLU A 256 7.87 22.85 23.91
N PRO A 257 8.46 22.07 24.85
CA PRO A 257 7.69 21.56 25.97
C PRO A 257 7.00 22.74 26.65
N THR A 258 5.67 22.66 26.77
CA THR A 258 4.90 23.64 27.54
C THR A 258 5.51 23.71 28.94
N PRO A 259 6.07 24.83 29.39
CA PRO A 259 6.52 24.95 30.77
C PRO A 259 5.31 24.69 31.68
N LEU A 260 5.50 23.78 32.64
CA LEU A 260 4.58 23.56 33.75
C LEU A 260 4.36 24.86 34.55
#